data_AF-A0AAX1N0T2-F1
#
_entry.id   AF-A0AAX1N0T2-F1
#
_cell.length_a   1.000
_cell.length_b   1.000
_cell.length_c   1.000
_cell.angle_alpha   90.00
_cell.angle_beta   90.00
_cell.angle_gamma   90.00
#
_symmetry.space_group_name_H-M   'P 1'
#
loop_
_entity.id
_entity.type
_entity.pdbx_description
1 polymer ?
#
loop_
_entity_poly.entity_id
_entity_poly.type
_entity_poly.pdbx_seq_one_letter_code
_entity_poly.pdbx_strand_id
1 'polypeptide(L)'
;MKIKFNFEFIQNDNTKQGVLIINKTIGKQPIYDIRSNSEVNITLLNEVVKLYTESRVYEIFTSARRNNDILTCEEYKKILIHEVPENIISSVLQEMKYCIHQDEYQQAS
;
A
#
# COMPACT_ATOMS: atom_id res chain seq x y z
N MET A 1 5.93 -16.18 -3.82
CA MET A 1 4.87 -15.98 -2.80
C MET A 1 3.72 -15.23 -3.46
N LYS A 2 2.45 -15.56 -3.14
CA LYS A 2 1.27 -14.84 -3.67
C LYS A 2 0.57 -14.10 -2.54
N ILE A 3 0.30 -12.82 -2.73
CA ILE A 3 -0.55 -12.02 -1.84
C ILE A 3 -1.90 -11.84 -2.53
N LYS A 4 -2.98 -11.97 -1.75
CA LYS A 4 -4.34 -11.65 -2.18
C LYS A 4 -4.85 -10.51 -1.32
N PHE A 5 -5.31 -9.44 -1.97
CA PHE A 5 -5.88 -8.28 -1.30
C PHE A 5 -7.29 -8.05 -1.83
N ASN A 6 -8.28 -8.18 -0.95
CA ASN A 6 -9.66 -7.85 -1.29
C ASN A 6 -9.81 -6.34 -1.25
N PHE A 7 -10.44 -5.77 -2.27
CA PHE A 7 -10.69 -4.34 -2.35
C PHE A 7 -12.16 -4.08 -2.60
N GLU A 8 -12.60 -2.92 -2.13
CA GLU A 8 -13.90 -2.33 -2.43
C GLU A 8 -13.73 -0.81 -2.48
N PHE A 9 -14.29 -0.17 -3.51
CA PHE A 9 -14.39 1.28 -3.59
C PHE A 9 -15.72 1.67 -4.23
N ILE A 10 -16.26 2.79 -3.77
CA ILE A 10 -17.50 3.37 -4.25
C ILE A 10 -17.14 4.61 -5.07
N GLN A 11 -17.51 4.62 -6.34
CA GLN A 11 -17.29 5.77 -7.23
C GLN A 11 -18.58 6.07 -7.97
N ASN A 12 -19.17 7.24 -7.73
CA ASN A 12 -20.42 7.68 -8.37
C ASN A 12 -21.53 6.62 -8.29
N ASP A 13 -21.83 6.15 -7.08
CA ASP A 13 -22.83 5.10 -6.76
C ASP A 13 -22.57 3.71 -7.39
N ASN A 14 -21.43 3.51 -8.05
CA ASN A 14 -21.00 2.19 -8.52
C ASN A 14 -19.97 1.60 -7.55
N THR A 15 -20.33 0.46 -6.94
CA THR A 15 -19.42 -0.34 -6.14
C THR A 15 -18.55 -1.20 -7.03
N LYS A 16 -17.25 -0.91 -7.03
CA LYS A 16 -16.23 -1.72 -7.67
C LYS A 16 -15.55 -2.55 -6.58
N GLN A 17 -15.59 -3.86 -6.71
CA GLN A 17 -15.03 -4.78 -5.73
C GLN A 17 -14.33 -5.95 -6.41
N GLY A 18 -13.33 -6.49 -5.75
CA GLY A 18 -12.55 -7.56 -6.33
C GLY A 18 -11.38 -8.01 -5.47
N VAL A 19 -10.48 -8.74 -6.13
CA VAL A 19 -9.26 -9.28 -5.54
C VAL A 19 -8.07 -8.89 -6.40
N LEU A 20 -7.14 -8.14 -5.80
CA LEU A 20 -5.79 -7.95 -6.32
C LEU A 20 -4.96 -9.18 -5.96
N ILE A 21 -4.29 -9.75 -6.94
CA ILE A 21 -3.36 -10.87 -6.79
C ILE A 21 -1.97 -10.34 -7.12
N ILE A 22 -1.08 -10.30 -6.13
CA ILE A 22 0.32 -9.87 -6.29
C ILE A 22 1.20 -11.11 -6.23
N ASN A 23 1.86 -11.41 -7.35
CA ASN A 23 2.85 -12.47 -7.42
C ASN A 23 4.24 -11.88 -7.16
N LYS A 24 4.78 -12.10 -5.96
CA LYS A 24 6.16 -11.74 -5.63
C LYS A 24 7.12 -12.60 -6.44
N THR A 25 7.99 -11.96 -7.20
CA THR A 25 9.10 -12.58 -7.92
C THR A 25 10.41 -12.11 -7.28
N ILE A 26 11.35 -13.02 -7.05
CA ILE A 26 12.66 -12.67 -6.50
C ILE A 26 13.50 -12.08 -7.63
N GLY A 27 14.05 -10.88 -7.43
CA GLY A 27 14.92 -10.20 -8.40
C GLY A 27 14.21 -9.65 -9.64
N LYS A 28 12.88 -9.62 -9.67
CA LYS A 28 12.06 -9.03 -10.74
C LYS A 28 10.95 -8.18 -10.14
N GLN A 29 10.33 -7.33 -10.96
CA GLN A 29 9.14 -6.60 -10.54
C GLN A 29 7.98 -7.57 -10.27
N PRO A 30 7.15 -7.31 -9.24
CA PRO A 30 5.96 -8.09 -8.95
C PRO A 30 4.97 -8.06 -10.13
N ILE A 31 4.25 -9.17 -10.33
CA ILE A 31 3.22 -9.29 -11.37
C ILE A 31 1.86 -9.15 -10.69
N TYR A 32 1.05 -8.21 -11.19
CA TYR A 32 -0.28 -7.92 -10.70
C TYR A 32 -1.36 -8.52 -11.60
N ASP A 33 -2.39 -9.07 -10.98
CA ASP A 33 -3.61 -9.53 -11.63
C ASP A 33 -4.81 -9.07 -10.81
N ILE A 34 -5.93 -8.75 -11.46
CA ILE A 34 -7.15 -8.27 -10.79
C ILE A 34 -8.34 -9.11 -11.26
N ARG A 35 -9.08 -9.61 -10.29
CA ARG A 35 -10.42 -10.19 -10.51
C ARG A 35 -11.45 -9.24 -9.93
N SER A 36 -12.22 -8.58 -10.78
CA SER A 36 -13.17 -7.55 -10.38
C SER A 36 -14.57 -7.83 -10.94
N ASN A 37 -15.59 -7.31 -10.28
CA ASN A 37 -16.96 -7.22 -10.82
C ASN A 37 -17.10 -6.12 -11.89
N SER A 38 -16.06 -5.30 -12.07
CA SER A 38 -16.01 -4.16 -12.99
C SER A 38 -14.95 -4.37 -14.07
N GLU A 39 -15.04 -3.60 -15.16
CA GLU A 39 -14.03 -3.63 -16.23
C GLU A 39 -12.62 -3.35 -15.67
N VAL A 40 -11.69 -4.24 -15.98
CA VAL A 40 -10.30 -4.13 -15.54
C VAL A 40 -9.51 -3.32 -16.56
N ASN A 41 -9.11 -2.12 -16.17
CA ASN A 41 -8.23 -1.26 -16.96
C ASN A 41 -7.02 -0.80 -16.12
N ILE A 42 -6.08 -0.11 -16.78
CA ILE A 42 -4.84 0.37 -16.13
C ILE A 42 -5.14 1.33 -14.97
N THR A 43 -6.19 2.15 -15.09
CA THR A 43 -6.60 3.08 -14.02
C THR A 43 -7.03 2.32 -12.77
N LEU A 44 -7.93 1.34 -12.92
CA LEU A 44 -8.37 0.48 -11.82
C LEU A 44 -7.20 -0.23 -11.16
N LEU A 45 -6.27 -0.77 -11.97
CA LEU A 45 -5.07 -1.43 -11.46
C LEU A 45 -4.24 -0.49 -10.59
N ASN A 46 -3.97 0.72 -11.06
CA ASN A 46 -3.19 1.70 -10.31
C ASN A 46 -3.88 2.13 -9.02
N GLU A 47 -5.20 2.36 -9.05
CA GLU A 47 -5.99 2.70 -7.85
C GLU A 47 -5.94 1.57 -6.81
N VAL A 48 -6.13 0.32 -7.25
CA VAL A 48 -6.12 -0.85 -6.36
C VAL A 48 -4.74 -1.10 -5.77
N VAL A 49 -3.67 -0.97 -6.57
CA VAL A 49 -2.30 -1.13 -6.07
C VAL A 49 -1.93 -0.01 -5.09
N LYS A 50 -2.40 1.23 -5.34
CA LYS A 50 -2.24 2.33 -4.39
C LYS A 50 -2.96 2.04 -3.07
N LEU A 51 -4.23 1.62 -3.12
CA LEU A 51 -5.01 1.24 -1.94
C LEU A 51 -4.36 0.10 -1.14
N TYR A 52 -3.84 -0.91 -1.83
CA TYR A 52 -3.06 -1.98 -1.21
C TYR A 52 -1.82 -1.43 -0.48
N THR A 53 -1.11 -0.50 -1.12
CA THR A 53 0.11 0.10 -0.58
C THR A 53 -0.21 0.92 0.68
N GLU A 54 -1.26 1.73 0.67
CA GLU A 54 -1.74 2.49 1.83
C GLU A 54 -2.10 1.56 3.00
N SER A 55 -2.83 0.48 2.71
CA SER A 55 -3.20 -0.55 3.69
C SER A 55 -1.95 -1.18 4.33
N ARG A 56 -0.94 -1.53 3.53
CA ARG A 56 0.32 -2.10 4.03
C ARG A 56 1.17 -1.10 4.83
N VAL A 57 1.24 0.17 4.39
CA VAL A 57 1.93 1.23 5.15
C VAL A 57 1.27 1.39 6.52
N TYR A 58 -0.06 1.41 6.59
CA TYR A 58 -0.79 1.50 7.85
C TYR A 58 -0.57 0.28 8.76
N GLU A 59 -0.54 -0.92 8.20
CA GLU A 59 -0.24 -2.16 8.95
C GLU A 59 1.17 -2.13 9.54
N ILE A 60 2.17 -1.77 8.73
CA ILE A 60 3.58 -1.64 9.17
C ILE A 60 3.70 -0.56 10.24
N PHE A 61 3.07 0.61 10.03
CA PHE A 61 3.04 1.70 11.00
C PHE A 61 2.46 1.23 12.34
N THR A 62 1.28 0.60 12.31
CA THR A 62 0.62 0.10 13.52
C THR A 62 1.47 -0.95 14.24
N SER A 63 2.11 -1.85 13.49
CA SER A 63 3.00 -2.87 14.06
C SER A 63 4.25 -2.26 14.68
N ALA A 64 4.91 -1.31 14.02
CA ALA A 64 6.08 -0.62 14.54
C ALA A 64 5.74 0.14 15.83
N ARG A 65 4.60 0.86 15.84
CA ARG A 65 4.14 1.60 17.02
C ARG A 65 3.83 0.70 18.21
N ARG A 66 3.25 -0.49 18.00
CA ARG A 66 3.06 -1.48 19.07
C ARG A 66 4.39 -1.93 19.70
N ASN A 67 5.48 -1.83 18.96
CA ASN A 67 6.83 -2.15 19.42
C ASN A 67 7.63 -0.92 19.87
N ASN A 68 7.02 0.27 19.95
CA ASN A 68 7.68 1.56 20.19
C ASN A 68 8.75 1.95 19.17
N ASP A 69 8.69 1.40 17.95
CA ASP A 69 9.60 1.71 16.86
C ASP A 69 9.03 2.85 15.99
N ILE A 70 9.92 3.75 15.53
CA ILE A 70 9.61 4.79 14.55
C ILE A 70 10.42 4.51 13.30
N LEU A 71 9.73 4.09 12.24
CA LEU A 71 10.36 3.76 10.96
C LEU A 71 10.51 5.01 10.09
N THR A 72 11.67 5.13 9.46
CA THR A 72 11.98 6.11 8.42
C THR A 72 11.36 5.72 7.08
N CYS A 73 11.20 6.69 6.17
CA CYS A 73 10.71 6.43 4.81
C CYS A 73 11.53 5.35 4.08
N GLU A 74 12.85 5.31 4.28
CA GLU A 74 13.72 4.32 3.65
C GLU A 74 13.49 2.89 4.20
N GLU A 75 13.11 2.76 5.47
CA GLU A 75 12.75 1.48 6.06
C GLU A 75 11.41 0.97 5.51
N TYR A 76 10.40 1.84 5.39
CA TYR A 76 9.14 1.47 4.72
C TYR A 76 9.40 1.00 3.28
N LYS A 77 10.23 1.73 2.51
CA LYS A 77 10.60 1.34 1.14
C LYS A 77 11.25 -0.03 1.11
N LYS A 78 12.24 -0.30 1.96
CA LYS A 78 12.92 -1.60 2.02
C LYS A 78 11.97 -2.76 2.30
N ILE A 79 10.96 -2.55 3.15
CA ILE A 79 9.95 -3.57 3.46
C ILE A 79 9.04 -3.83 2.26
N LEU A 80 8.59 -2.77 1.57
CA LEU A 80 7.55 -2.82 0.55
C LEU A 80 8.05 -3.06 -0.88
N ILE A 81 9.33 -2.85 -1.17
CA ILE A 81 9.87 -2.91 -2.54
C ILE A 81 9.72 -4.28 -3.21
N HIS A 82 9.50 -5.33 -2.42
CA HIS A 82 9.22 -6.69 -2.92
C HIS A 82 7.73 -6.96 -3.19
N GLU A 83 6.86 -5.99 -2.88
CA GLU A 83 5.40 -6.06 -3.01
C GLU A 83 4.86 -5.06 -4.02
N VAL A 84 5.45 -3.86 -4.04
CA VAL A 84 4.94 -2.68 -4.73
C VAL A 84 6.09 -2.00 -5.48
N PRO A 85 5.87 -1.37 -6.64
CA PRO A 85 6.91 -0.66 -7.36
C PRO A 85 7.29 0.62 -6.61
N GLU A 86 8.57 0.99 -6.63
CA GLU A 86 9.12 2.06 -5.80
C GLU A 86 8.45 3.43 -6.03
N ASN A 87 8.03 3.73 -7.25
CA ASN A 87 7.33 4.97 -7.58
C ASN A 87 5.97 5.07 -6.84
N ILE A 88 5.24 3.96 -6.70
CA ILE A 88 3.97 3.93 -5.98
C ILE A 88 4.22 4.05 -4.47
N ILE A 89 5.20 3.32 -3.94
CA ILE A 89 5.59 3.42 -2.52
C ILE A 89 5.94 4.87 -2.17
N SER A 90 6.76 5.52 -2.99
CA SER A 90 7.20 6.89 -2.76
C SER A 90 6.05 7.89 -2.77
N SER A 91 5.10 7.74 -3.72
CA SER A 91 3.89 8.57 -3.76
C SER A 91 3.06 8.41 -2.48
N VAL A 92 2.80 7.17 -2.05
CA VAL A 92 1.99 6.89 -0.87
C VAL A 92 2.64 7.40 0.41
N LEU A 93 3.94 7.18 0.59
CA LEU A 93 4.66 7.70 1.77
C LEU A 93 4.68 9.23 1.83
N GLN A 94 4.72 9.90 0.68
CA GLN A 94 4.62 11.36 0.62
C GLN A 94 3.22 11.85 1.01
N GLU A 95 2.17 11.19 0.53
CA GLU A 95 0.78 11.52 0.85
C GLU A 95 0.46 11.24 2.33
N MET A 96 0.98 10.14 2.88
CA MET A 96 0.77 9.74 4.28
C MET A 96 1.78 10.38 5.25
N LYS A 97 2.66 11.28 4.77
CA LYS A 97 3.76 11.85 5.56
C LYS A 97 3.29 12.40 6.90
N TYR A 98 2.18 13.13 6.92
CA TYR A 98 1.64 13.74 8.14
C TYR A 98 1.15 12.71 9.16
N CYS A 99 0.52 11.61 8.72
CA CYS A 99 0.09 10.53 9.61
C CYS A 99 1.30 9.79 10.22
N ILE A 100 2.39 9.67 9.47
CA ILE A 100 3.60 8.96 9.91
C ILE A 100 4.45 9.85 10.84
N HIS A 101 4.50 11.17 10.59
CA HIS A 101 5.37 12.11 11.31
C HIS A 101 4.70 12.88 12.47
N GLN A 102 3.37 12.82 12.65
CA GLN A 102 2.66 13.60 13.68
C GLN A 102 3.14 13.36 15.13
N ASP A 103 3.84 12.26 15.42
CA ASP A 103 4.36 11.96 16.76
C ASP A 103 5.75 12.52 17.08
N GLU A 104 6.55 13.00 16.10
CA GLU A 104 7.76 13.76 16.46
C GLU A 104 7.38 15.01 17.28
N TYR A 105 6.19 15.55 17.04
CA TYR A 105 5.65 16.69 17.78
C TYR A 105 5.05 16.32 19.15
N GLN A 106 4.52 15.10 19.34
CA GLN A 106 3.96 14.67 20.63
C GLN A 106 4.99 14.13 21.62
N GLN A 107 6.17 13.69 21.16
CA GLN A 107 7.27 13.30 22.05
C GLN A 107 8.16 14.49 22.48
N ALA A 108 7.95 15.67 21.92
CA ALA A 108 8.68 16.89 22.26
C ALA A 108 7.97 17.78 23.31
N SER A 109 6.89 17.30 23.95
CA SER A 109 6.14 18.04 24.98
C SER A 109 6.16 17.39 26.36
#